data_AF-A0A8J3GN74-F1
#
_entry.id   AF-A0A8J3GN74-F1
#
_cell.length_a   1.000
_cell.length_b   1.000
_cell.length_c   1.000
_cell.angle_alpha   90.00
_cell.angle_beta   90.00
_cell.angle_gamma   90.00
#
_symmetry.space_group_name_H-M   'P 1'
#
loop_
_entity.id
_entity.type
_entity.pdbx_description
1 polymer ?
#
loop_
_entity_poly.entity_id
_entity_poly.type
_entity_poly.pdbx_seq_one_letter_code
_entity_poly.pdbx_strand_id
1 'polypeptide(L)'
;MRDRGWVWAQFAVAAGLLALSLVGILGVAVFDAAELAFSFAGAIHAFAVFPGLVLSLVVNALIMRAHRELGLSLTEKWLLVAEFALIAWLLVLHFWSHSGDALGLAILTWPVVIILAIVIAIIAVVRNSARPAGTPPPIPPA
;
A
#
# COMPACT_ATOMS: atom_id res chain seq x y z
N MET A 1 2.69 -11.30 18.85
CA MET A 1 3.38 -9.98 18.72
C MET A 1 4.07 -9.79 17.35
N ARG A 2 4.65 -10.84 16.74
CA ARG A 2 5.40 -10.77 15.46
C ARG A 2 4.65 -10.08 14.29
N ASP A 3 3.34 -10.26 14.16
CA ASP A 3 2.59 -9.66 13.03
C ASP A 3 2.18 -8.19 13.25
N ARG A 4 2.38 -7.65 14.47
CA ARG A 4 2.15 -6.22 14.72
C ARG A 4 3.12 -5.34 13.94
N GLY A 5 4.36 -5.79 13.76
CA GLY A 5 5.39 -5.07 13.01
C GLY A 5 5.01 -4.84 11.55
N TRP A 6 4.39 -5.83 10.91
CA TRP A 6 3.97 -5.74 9.51
C TRP A 6 2.85 -4.70 9.28
N VAL A 7 1.88 -4.64 10.19
CA VAL A 7 0.81 -3.63 10.13
C VAL A 7 1.37 -2.23 10.36
N TRP A 8 2.26 -2.05 11.34
CA TRP A 8 2.90 -0.76 11.60
C TRP A 8 3.84 -0.33 10.46
N ALA A 9 4.52 -1.27 9.81
CA ALA A 9 5.37 -1.00 8.65
C ALA A 9 4.53 -0.42 7.49
N GLN A 10 3.35 -0.97 7.22
CA GLN A 10 2.45 -0.42 6.20
C GLN A 10 2.03 1.02 6.52
N PHE A 11 1.65 1.31 7.77
CA PHE A 11 1.33 2.67 8.19
C PHE A 11 2.53 3.63 8.09
N ALA A 12 3.74 3.16 8.42
CA ALA A 12 4.94 3.97 8.32
C ALA A 12 5.28 4.30 6.85
N VAL A 13 5.21 3.31 5.95
CA VAL A 13 5.41 3.52 4.51
C VAL A 13 4.34 4.45 3.94
N ALA A 14 3.07 4.24 4.32
CA ALA A 14 1.98 5.12 3.92
C ALA A 14 2.17 6.57 4.39
N ALA A 15 2.59 6.77 5.64
CA ALA A 15 2.89 8.10 6.15
C ALA A 15 4.03 8.78 5.37
N GLY A 16 5.08 8.05 5.01
CA GLY A 16 6.17 8.55 4.18
C GLY A 16 5.72 8.96 2.78
N LEU A 17 4.94 8.10 2.10
CA LEU A 17 4.38 8.41 0.78
C LEU A 17 3.42 9.61 0.82
N LEU A 18 2.62 9.73 1.88
CA LEU A 18 1.72 10.88 2.07
C LEU A 18 2.52 12.17 2.25
N ALA A 19 3.59 12.15 3.07
CA ALA A 19 4.45 13.31 3.25
C ALA A 19 5.11 13.73 1.93
N LEU A 20 5.61 12.78 1.14
CA LEU A 20 6.18 13.07 -0.19
C LEU A 20 5.15 13.67 -1.15
N SER A 21 3.92 13.13 -1.16
CA SER A 21 2.80 13.68 -1.91
C SER A 21 2.49 15.13 -1.51
N LEU A 22 2.37 15.40 -0.20
CA LEU A 22 2.09 16.74 0.31
C LEU A 22 3.21 17.73 -0.02
N VAL A 23 4.48 17.33 0.08
CA VAL A 23 5.62 18.19 -0.30
C VAL A 23 5.55 18.54 -1.79
N GLY A 24 5.26 17.57 -2.65
CA GLY A 24 5.08 17.82 -4.09
C GLY A 24 3.92 18.78 -4.38
N ILE A 25 2.77 18.55 -3.75
CA ILE A 25 1.56 19.38 -3.92
C ILE A 25 1.80 20.81 -3.41
N LEU A 26 2.37 20.98 -2.21
CA LEU A 26 2.66 22.30 -1.63
C LEU A 26 3.74 23.04 -2.43
N GLY A 27 4.75 22.34 -2.94
CA GLY A 27 5.75 22.89 -3.85
C GLY A 27 5.13 23.54 -5.08
N VAL A 28 4.14 22.87 -5.69
CA VAL A 28 3.39 23.40 -6.84
C VAL A 28 2.48 24.56 -6.43
N ALA A 29 1.65 24.36 -5.41
CA ALA A 29 0.51 25.22 -5.12
C ALA A 29 0.88 26.50 -4.36
N VAL A 30 1.96 26.48 -3.57
CA VAL A 30 2.32 27.58 -2.64
C VAL A 30 3.52 28.36 -3.13
N PHE A 31 4.51 27.68 -3.70
CA PHE A 31 5.80 28.30 -4.01
C PHE A 31 5.97 28.69 -5.47
N ASP A 32 4.92 28.52 -6.30
CA ASP A 32 4.97 28.63 -7.77
C ASP A 32 6.24 27.98 -8.36
N ALA A 33 6.69 26.91 -7.69
CA ALA A 33 7.96 26.30 -7.93
C ALA A 33 7.78 25.30 -9.05
N ALA A 34 7.35 25.79 -10.21
CA ALA A 34 7.14 25.01 -11.43
C ALA A 34 8.39 24.19 -11.77
N GLU A 35 9.59 24.69 -11.44
CA GLU A 35 10.86 23.99 -11.60
C GLU A 35 11.13 22.89 -10.55
N LEU A 36 10.65 23.02 -9.31
CA LEU A 36 10.71 21.95 -8.29
C LEU A 36 9.60 20.90 -8.49
N ALA A 37 8.51 21.32 -9.10
CA ALA A 37 7.30 20.53 -9.32
C ALA A 37 7.34 19.67 -10.59
N PHE A 38 8.13 20.03 -11.61
CA PHE A 38 7.94 19.43 -12.93
C PHE A 38 9.21 18.99 -13.66
N SER A 39 9.50 17.69 -13.53
CA SER A 39 9.18 16.83 -14.67
C SER A 39 7.70 16.43 -14.56
N PHE A 40 6.98 16.23 -15.66
CA PHE A 40 5.58 15.74 -15.67
C PHE A 40 5.37 14.48 -14.81
N ALA A 41 6.45 13.74 -14.53
CA ALA A 41 6.48 12.61 -13.60
C ALA A 41 6.34 12.98 -12.13
N GLY A 42 6.97 14.06 -11.68
CA GLY A 42 6.91 14.50 -10.29
C GLY A 42 5.48 14.79 -9.85
N ALA A 43 4.73 15.50 -10.70
CA ALA A 43 3.33 15.80 -10.45
C ALA A 43 2.43 14.56 -10.48
N ILE A 44 2.58 13.67 -11.47
CA ILE A 44 1.80 12.42 -11.50
C ILE A 44 2.04 11.59 -10.24
N HIS A 45 3.28 11.55 -9.76
CA HIS A 45 3.60 10.87 -8.51
C HIS A 45 2.94 11.52 -7.30
N ALA A 46 3.05 12.84 -7.19
CA ALA A 46 2.51 13.61 -6.06
C ALA A 46 0.99 13.59 -5.99
N PHE A 47 0.29 13.70 -7.12
CA PHE A 47 -1.18 13.85 -7.15
C PHE A 47 -1.95 12.54 -7.33
N ALA A 48 -1.37 11.51 -7.95
CA ALA A 48 -2.09 10.29 -8.30
C ALA A 48 -1.45 9.03 -7.70
N VAL A 49 -0.17 8.78 -7.98
CA VAL A 49 0.47 7.51 -7.62
C VAL A 49 0.63 7.36 -6.11
N PHE A 50 1.28 8.31 -5.44
CA PHE A 50 1.51 8.21 -3.99
C PHE A 50 0.21 8.21 -3.19
N PRO A 51 -0.78 9.10 -3.44
CA PRO A 51 -2.07 9.02 -2.74
C PRO A 51 -2.79 7.68 -2.92
N GLY A 52 -2.78 7.11 -4.13
CA GLY A 52 -3.37 5.79 -4.39
C GLY A 52 -2.69 4.68 -3.59
N LEU A 53 -1.36 4.69 -3.55
CA LEU A 53 -0.57 3.73 -2.76
C LEU A 53 -0.78 3.89 -1.25
N VAL A 54 -0.90 5.12 -0.76
CA VAL A 54 -1.23 5.41 0.64
C VAL A 54 -2.57 4.78 1.00
N LEU A 55 -3.61 5.03 0.19
CA LEU A 55 -4.94 4.47 0.42
C LEU A 55 -4.88 2.94 0.44
N SER A 56 -4.16 2.36 -0.52
CA SER A 56 -3.96 0.93 -0.66
C SER A 56 -3.35 0.29 0.60
N LEU A 57 -2.23 0.84 1.07
CA LEU A 57 -1.54 0.37 2.27
C LEU A 57 -2.36 0.57 3.54
N VAL A 58 -3.06 1.69 3.67
CA VAL A 58 -3.91 1.97 4.83
C VAL A 58 -5.07 0.97 4.88
N VAL A 59 -5.76 0.74 3.76
CA VAL A 59 -6.85 -0.23 3.68
C VAL A 59 -6.33 -1.64 4.00
N ASN A 60 -5.21 -2.05 3.42
CA ASN A 60 -4.60 -3.35 3.69
C ASN A 60 -4.23 -3.50 5.17
N ALA A 61 -3.60 -2.48 5.77
CA ALA A 61 -3.25 -2.47 7.18
C ALA A 61 -4.48 -2.52 8.11
N LEU A 62 -5.58 -1.85 7.74
CA LEU A 62 -6.85 -1.87 8.47
C LEU A 62 -7.52 -3.24 8.39
N ILE A 63 -7.59 -3.86 7.21
CA ILE A 63 -8.12 -5.20 7.01
C ILE A 63 -7.31 -6.21 7.84
N MET A 64 -5.98 -6.17 7.73
CA MET A 64 -5.10 -7.04 8.51
C MET A 64 -5.20 -6.80 10.03
N ARG A 65 -5.45 -5.56 10.46
CA ARG A 65 -5.69 -5.24 11.86
C ARG A 65 -7.03 -5.79 12.35
N ALA A 66 -8.07 -5.74 11.53
CA ALA A 66 -9.41 -6.25 11.85
C ALA A 66 -9.43 -7.78 11.90
N HIS A 67 -8.71 -8.45 11.01
CA HIS A 67 -8.69 -9.92 10.86
C HIS A 67 -7.51 -10.60 11.58
N ARG A 68 -7.04 -9.99 12.68
CA ARG A 68 -5.79 -10.35 13.38
C ARG A 68 -5.74 -11.76 13.98
N GLU A 69 -6.86 -12.46 14.05
CA GLU A 69 -6.98 -13.73 14.77
C GLU A 69 -6.26 -14.90 14.11
N LEU A 70 -6.03 -14.85 12.79
CA LEU A 70 -5.43 -15.95 12.03
C LEU A 70 -3.92 -15.81 11.81
N GLY A 71 -3.35 -14.63 12.11
CA GLY A 71 -1.97 -14.30 11.77
C GLY A 71 -1.71 -14.24 10.26
N LEU A 72 -0.59 -13.61 9.89
CA LEU A 72 -0.18 -13.51 8.48
C LEU A 72 0.43 -14.84 8.01
N SER A 73 -0.13 -15.41 6.95
CA SER A 73 0.44 -16.55 6.23
C SER A 73 1.76 -16.18 5.57
N LEU A 74 2.57 -17.20 5.25
CA LEU A 74 3.83 -17.01 4.54
C LEU A 74 3.63 -16.32 3.17
N THR A 75 2.54 -16.66 2.47
CA THR A 75 2.18 -16.07 1.18
C THR A 75 1.86 -14.58 1.30
N GLU A 76 1.04 -14.18 2.28
CA GLU A 76 0.73 -12.76 2.52
C GLU A 76 1.98 -11.95 2.90
N LYS A 77 2.92 -12.56 3.66
CA LYS A 77 4.21 -11.93 3.98
C LYS A 77 5.06 -11.70 2.73
N TRP A 78 5.15 -12.69 1.84
CA TRP A 78 5.87 -12.54 0.58
C TRP A 78 5.24 -11.50 -0.33
N LEU A 79 3.91 -11.46 -0.41
CA LEU A 79 3.19 -10.45 -1.19
C LEU A 79 3.43 -9.04 -0.63
N LEU A 80 3.41 -8.86 0.69
CA LEU A 80 3.75 -7.58 1.33
C LEU A 80 5.21 -7.16 1.09
N VAL A 81 6.15 -8.11 1.14
CA VAL A 81 7.56 -7.84 0.82
C VAL A 81 7.70 -7.39 -0.64
N ALA A 82 7.01 -8.06 -1.56
CA ALA A 82 6.99 -7.67 -2.98
C ALA A 82 6.36 -6.28 -3.17
N GLU A 83 5.28 -5.97 -2.45
CA GLU A 83 4.65 -4.65 -2.46
C GLU A 83 5.62 -3.55 -2.01
N PHE A 84 6.29 -3.75 -0.88
CA PHE A 84 7.29 -2.81 -0.37
C PHE A 84 8.49 -2.66 -1.30
N ALA A 85 8.97 -3.76 -1.91
CA ALA A 85 10.06 -3.71 -2.88
C ALA A 85 9.67 -2.90 -4.13
N LEU A 86 8.44 -3.06 -4.63
CA LEU A 86 7.93 -2.29 -5.75
C LEU A 86 7.77 -0.80 -5.41
N ILE A 87 7.30 -0.48 -4.20
CA ILE A 87 7.23 0.89 -3.71
C ILE A 87 8.63 1.50 -3.61
N ALA A 88 9.60 0.78 -3.05
CA ALA A 88 10.99 1.23 -2.97
C ALA A 88 11.59 1.44 -4.37
N TRP A 89 11.31 0.54 -5.31
CA TRP A 89 11.70 0.68 -6.71
C TRP A 89 11.09 1.93 -7.36
N LEU A 90 9.80 2.19 -7.15
CA LEU A 90 9.14 3.42 -7.60
C LEU A 90 9.80 4.69 -7.02
N LEU A 91 10.19 4.67 -5.75
CA LEU A 91 10.91 5.77 -5.12
C LEU A 91 12.31 5.97 -5.73
N VAL A 92 13.04 4.89 -6.00
CA VAL A 92 14.35 4.97 -6.69
C VAL A 92 14.17 5.59 -8.08
N LEU A 93 13.17 5.16 -8.85
CA LEU A 93 12.87 5.75 -10.15
C LEU A 93 12.51 7.25 -10.03
N HIS A 94 11.74 7.62 -9.01
CA HIS A 94 11.35 9.01 -8.77
C HIS A 94 12.53 9.93 -8.46
N PHE A 95 13.49 9.50 -7.63
CA PHE A 95 14.62 10.34 -7.22
C PHE A 95 15.85 10.23 -8.13
N TRP A 96 16.06 9.09 -8.78
CA TRP A 96 17.27 8.83 -9.55
C TRP A 96 17.11 9.10 -11.04
N SER A 97 15.91 8.88 -11.59
CA SER A 97 15.70 9.08 -13.02
C SER A 97 15.32 10.51 -13.35
N HIS A 98 16.24 11.19 -14.02
CA HIS A 98 16.01 12.50 -14.63
C HIS A 98 15.49 12.38 -16.08
N SER A 99 15.28 11.16 -16.59
CA SER A 99 14.82 10.89 -17.96
C SER A 99 13.34 10.49 -18.02
N GLY A 100 12.70 10.77 -19.16
CA GLY A 100 11.28 10.47 -19.42
C GLY A 100 10.92 8.97 -19.38
N ASP A 101 11.89 8.07 -19.50
CA ASP A 101 11.63 6.62 -19.47
C ASP A 101 11.16 6.11 -18.10
N ALA A 102 11.61 6.74 -17.02
CA ALA A 102 11.13 6.38 -15.67
C ALA A 102 9.68 6.77 -15.41
N LEU A 103 9.16 7.79 -16.11
CA LEU A 103 7.74 8.11 -16.08
C LEU A 103 6.92 6.94 -16.64
N GLY A 104 7.32 6.42 -17.80
CA GLY A 104 6.62 5.29 -18.44
C GLY A 104 6.62 4.05 -17.56
N LEU A 105 7.78 3.73 -16.96
CA LEU A 105 7.89 2.62 -16.01
C LEU A 105 7.07 2.84 -14.74
N ALA A 106 7.04 4.05 -14.19
CA ALA A 106 6.25 4.35 -13.00
C ALA A 106 4.74 4.26 -13.27
N ILE A 107 4.27 4.77 -14.43
CA ILE A 107 2.88 4.64 -14.90
C ILE A 107 2.50 3.17 -15.14
N LEU A 108 3.45 2.32 -15.55
CA LEU A 108 3.18 0.89 -15.70
C LEU A 108 3.19 0.14 -14.36
N THR A 109 4.03 0.57 -13.42
CA THR A 109 4.27 -0.17 -12.16
C THR A 109 3.20 0.13 -11.10
N TRP A 110 2.70 1.36 -11.00
CA TRP A 110 1.73 1.71 -9.96
C TRP A 110 0.40 0.92 -9.99
N PRO A 111 -0.22 0.55 -11.13
CA PRO A 111 -1.45 -0.23 -11.13
C PRO A 111 -1.18 -1.66 -10.67
N VAL A 112 0.03 -2.19 -10.94
CA VAL A 112 0.47 -3.51 -10.46
C VAL A 112 0.54 -3.52 -8.94
N VAL A 113 1.06 -2.46 -8.33
CA VAL A 113 1.11 -2.34 -6.86
C VAL A 113 -0.30 -2.25 -6.26
N ILE A 114 -1.20 -1.48 -6.89
CA ILE A 114 -2.62 -1.41 -6.46
C ILE A 114 -3.29 -2.79 -6.57
N ILE A 115 -3.11 -3.50 -7.68
CA ILE A 115 -3.66 -4.85 -7.87
C ILE A 115 -3.12 -5.81 -6.81
N LEU A 116 -1.81 -5.76 -6.53
CA LEU A 116 -1.19 -6.62 -5.53
C LEU A 116 -1.79 -6.42 -4.14
N ALA A 117 -2.00 -5.17 -3.74
CA ALA A 117 -2.63 -4.83 -2.48
C ALA A 117 -4.11 -5.27 -2.40
N ILE A 118 -4.87 -5.11 -3.50
CA ILE A 118 -6.23 -5.63 -3.61
C ILE A 118 -6.24 -7.15 -3.43
N VAL A 119 -5.30 -7.87 -4.07
CA VAL A 119 -5.19 -9.33 -3.94
C VAL A 119 -4.90 -9.73 -2.49
N ILE A 120 -3.98 -9.04 -1.81
CA ILE A 120 -3.68 -9.30 -0.39
C ILE A 120 -4.93 -9.09 0.48
N ALA A 121 -5.66 -7.99 0.25
CA ALA A 121 -6.90 -7.68 0.95
C ALA A 121 -7.98 -8.75 0.73
N ILE A 122 -8.20 -9.19 -0.52
CA ILE A 122 -9.17 -10.24 -0.85
C ILE A 122 -8.80 -11.56 -0.18
N ILE A 123 -7.52 -11.98 -0.24
CA ILE A 123 -7.07 -13.22 0.40
C ILE A 123 -7.35 -13.17 1.90
N ALA A 124 -7.06 -12.05 2.56
CA ALA A 124 -7.33 -11.87 3.97
C ALA A 124 -8.83 -11.98 4.30
N VAL A 125 -9.69 -11.38 3.49
CA VAL A 125 -11.16 -11.46 3.65
C VAL A 125 -11.66 -12.89 3.42
N VAL A 126 -11.27 -13.55 2.32
CA VAL A 126 -11.73 -14.92 1.98
C VAL A 126 -11.33 -15.92 3.06
N ARG A 127 -10.08 -15.87 3.54
CA ARG A 127 -9.61 -16.76 4.61
C ARG A 127 -10.41 -16.58 5.90
N ASN A 128 -10.84 -15.36 6.20
CA ASN A 128 -11.60 -15.07 7.40
C ASN A 128 -13.08 -15.45 7.27
N SER A 129 -13.66 -15.34 6.07
CA SER A 129 -15.04 -15.76 5.77
C SER A 129 -15.22 -17.28 5.66
N ALA A 130 -14.15 -18.02 5.34
CA ALA A 130 -14.16 -19.48 5.28
C ALA A 130 -14.20 -20.18 6.65
N ARG A 131 -14.25 -19.42 7.76
CA ARG A 131 -14.34 -19.99 9.10
C ARG A 131 -15.77 -20.53 9.32
N PRO A 132 -15.95 -21.82 9.63
CA PRO A 132 -17.25 -22.33 10.05
C PRO A 132 -17.67 -21.57 11.31
N ALA A 133 -18.87 -20.97 11.30
CA ALA A 133 -19.50 -20.51 12.52
C ALA A 133 -19.51 -21.69 13.49
N GLY A 134 -18.92 -21.51 14.68
CA GLY A 134 -18.75 -22.57 15.67
C GLY A 134 -20.05 -23.35 15.82
N THR A 135 -19.93 -24.68 15.84
CA THR A 135 -21.05 -25.61 16.06
C THR A 135 -21.94 -25.09 17.19
N PRO A 136 -23.28 -24.97 16.98
CA PRO A 136 -24.18 -24.51 18.02
C PRO A 136 -24.00 -25.38 19.28
N PRO A 137 -24.10 -24.79 20.49
CA PRO A 137 -23.89 -25.52 21.72
C PRO A 137 -24.83 -26.75 21.78
N PRO A 138 -24.35 -27.90 22.30
CA PRO A 138 -25.18 -29.08 22.42
C PRO A 138 -26.41 -28.78 23.28
N ILE A 139 -27.59 -29.13 22.78
CA ILE A 139 -28.86 -29.00 23.51
C ILE A 139 -28.78 -29.91 24.75
N PRO A 140 -28.99 -29.39 25.97
CA PRO A 140 -29.02 -30.24 27.17
C PRO A 140 -30.12 -31.31 27.05
N PRO A 141 -29.85 -32.57 27.46
CA PRO A 141 -30.89 -33.59 27.51
C PRO A 141 -31.99 -33.18 28.51
N ALA A 142 -33.24 -33.43 28.11
CA ALA A 142 -34.45 -33.19 28.90
C ALA A 142 -34.59 -34.17 30.07
#